data_AF-A0A935QT47-F1
#
_entry.id   AF-A0A935QT47-F1
#
_cell.length_a   1.000
_cell.length_b   1.000
_cell.length_c   1.000
_cell.angle_alpha   90.00
_cell.angle_beta   90.00
_cell.angle_gamma   90.00
#
_symmetry.space_group_name_H-M   'P 1'
#
loop_
_entity.id
_entity.type
_entity.pdbx_description
1 polymer ?
#
loop_
_entity_poly.entity_id
_entity_poly.type
_entity_poly.pdbx_seq_one_letter_code
_entity_poly.pdbx_strand_id
1 'polypeptide(L)'
;MSRLQRRVEHPSLVREQGSFNPDQHELEAAIRGRTSRKVRAHLRRMDPVVLTTPRWSEPQAFLEDLALDLAVGEPALGCRTVSFRPLKGRPVTEAWHFVMQVLAQLSEREWTEVRTPSVADRRGLRTVCRDLLLRAQDHRREDAHPQVALLGHGAEHLPVEVVEDLGEAWARFAQEIPHDRRATLLLAGSVDAPALALDGGVEVGLQDFGEAEAAATLVGQAGPAGRRELEGAARFTGGIPALVTALGHGARGNGSMPSGEAALLRAIGPLADEIRYAVDIASGKSELADRLDSLRRGDPLIEVPELDRPLALAGLLKRVRLLGEDRVLLRAPAIAAALG
;
A
#
# COMPACT_ATOMS: atom_id res chain seq x y z
N MET A 1 34.67 -9.93 16.53
CA MET A 1 33.95 -10.88 15.66
C MET A 1 32.45 -10.65 15.82
N SER A 2 31.77 -10.20 14.76
CA SER A 2 30.40 -9.66 14.84
C SER A 2 29.33 -10.74 14.64
N ARG A 3 28.14 -10.52 15.22
CA ARG A 3 26.97 -11.42 15.17
C ARG A 3 26.46 -11.73 13.75
N LEU A 4 26.93 -11.01 12.72
CA LEU A 4 26.56 -11.22 11.32
C LEU A 4 27.31 -12.39 10.65
N GLN A 5 28.47 -12.80 11.15
CA GLN A 5 29.25 -13.90 10.53
C GLN A 5 28.75 -15.31 10.88
N ARG A 6 27.84 -15.47 11.86
CA ARG A 6 27.29 -16.78 12.23
C ARG A 6 26.10 -17.26 11.39
N ARG A 7 25.62 -16.48 10.43
CA ARG A 7 24.45 -16.83 9.61
C ARG A 7 24.79 -17.36 8.21
N VAL A 8 26.07 -17.52 7.89
CA VAL A 8 26.51 -17.88 6.52
C VAL A 8 27.02 -19.33 6.41
N GLU A 9 27.11 -20.10 7.49
CA GLU A 9 27.66 -21.46 7.44
C GLU A 9 26.59 -22.57 7.46
N HIS A 10 26.20 -22.95 6.23
CA HIS A 10 25.84 -24.30 5.72
C HIS A 10 24.47 -24.96 6.05
N PRO A 11 23.96 -25.89 5.19
CA PRO A 11 24.56 -26.45 3.96
C PRO A 11 23.65 -26.56 2.69
N SER A 12 24.31 -26.63 1.54
CA SER A 12 23.94 -27.42 0.35
C SER A 12 22.69 -27.06 -0.47
N LEU A 13 22.89 -26.10 -1.38
CA LEU A 13 22.19 -26.08 -2.67
C LEU A 13 22.59 -27.33 -3.47
N VAL A 14 21.81 -28.39 -3.33
CA VAL A 14 21.64 -29.35 -4.42
C VAL A 14 20.92 -28.58 -5.52
N ARG A 15 21.60 -28.35 -6.64
CA ARG A 15 20.97 -27.99 -7.91
C ARG A 15 20.07 -29.16 -8.32
N GLU A 16 18.86 -29.21 -7.78
CA GLU A 16 17.80 -30.01 -8.38
C GLU A 16 17.36 -29.28 -9.65
N GLN A 17 17.47 -30.00 -10.76
CA GLN A 17 16.89 -29.64 -12.05
C GLN A 17 15.42 -29.30 -11.85
N GLY A 18 14.96 -28.21 -12.49
CA GLY A 18 13.65 -27.60 -12.29
C GLY A 18 12.49 -28.58 -12.29
N SER A 19 12.15 -29.07 -11.11
CA SER A 19 10.85 -29.65 -10.81
C SER A 19 9.89 -28.47 -10.60
N PHE A 20 8.77 -28.52 -11.32
CA PHE A 20 7.66 -27.60 -11.15
C PHE A 20 7.31 -27.49 -9.66
N ASN A 21 7.50 -26.31 -9.06
CA ASN A 21 7.02 -26.03 -7.72
C ASN A 21 5.56 -25.52 -7.82
N PRO A 22 4.55 -26.29 -7.39
CA PRO A 22 3.16 -25.85 -7.44
C PRO A 22 2.91 -24.56 -6.64
N ASP A 23 3.67 -24.32 -5.57
CA ASP A 23 3.58 -23.09 -4.76
C ASP A 23 4.02 -21.85 -5.55
N GLN A 24 4.90 -22.03 -6.54
CA GLN A 24 5.36 -20.95 -7.41
C GLN A 24 4.24 -20.50 -8.38
N HIS A 25 3.40 -21.43 -8.85
CA HIS A 25 2.23 -21.09 -9.67
C HIS A 25 1.16 -20.32 -8.90
N GLU A 26 0.94 -20.66 -7.62
CA GLU A 26 0.00 -19.94 -6.76
C GLU A 26 0.49 -18.51 -6.45
N LEU A 27 1.79 -18.33 -6.22
CA LEU A 27 2.43 -17.01 -6.08
C LEU A 27 2.43 -16.21 -7.39
N GLU A 28 2.59 -16.87 -8.54
CA GLU A 28 2.50 -16.26 -9.86
C GLU A 28 1.05 -15.79 -10.17
N ALA A 29 0.04 -16.50 -9.65
CA ALA A 29 -1.37 -16.14 -9.77
C ALA A 29 -1.87 -15.11 -8.73
N ALA A 30 -1.09 -14.83 -7.68
CA ALA A 30 -1.46 -13.92 -6.60
C ALA A 30 -1.81 -12.51 -7.11
N ILE A 31 -3.01 -12.03 -6.75
CA ILE A 31 -3.58 -10.78 -7.26
C ILE A 31 -2.74 -9.58 -6.79
N ARG A 32 -2.35 -9.56 -5.51
CA ARG A 32 -1.51 -8.51 -4.96
C ARG A 32 -0.07 -8.61 -5.47
N GLY A 33 0.42 -9.83 -5.73
CA GLY A 33 1.68 -10.09 -6.41
C GLY A 33 1.75 -9.44 -7.82
N ARG A 34 0.66 -9.49 -8.59
CA ARG A 34 0.56 -8.75 -9.88
C ARG A 34 0.67 -7.24 -9.69
N THR A 35 0.06 -6.70 -8.64
CA THR A 35 0.14 -5.27 -8.30
C THR A 35 1.58 -4.88 -7.98
N SER A 36 2.27 -5.66 -7.13
CA SER A 36 3.70 -5.46 -6.84
C SER A 36 4.54 -5.46 -8.12
N ARG A 37 4.33 -6.44 -9.02
CA ARG A 37 5.03 -6.50 -10.31
C ARG A 37 4.79 -5.26 -11.17
N LYS A 38 3.55 -4.78 -11.27
CA LYS A 38 3.19 -3.56 -12.01
C LYS A 38 3.91 -2.34 -11.43
N VAL A 39 3.80 -2.14 -10.12
CA VAL A 39 4.45 -1.01 -9.42
C VAL A 39 5.96 -1.05 -9.61
N ARG A 40 6.58 -2.22 -9.40
CA ARG A 40 8.02 -2.43 -9.61
C ARG A 40 8.47 -2.07 -11.03
N ALA A 41 7.70 -2.47 -12.05
CA ALA A 41 8.03 -2.16 -13.44
C ALA A 41 8.00 -0.65 -13.74
N HIS A 42 7.11 0.10 -13.09
CA HIS A 42 7.09 1.57 -13.18
C HIS A 42 8.26 2.20 -12.43
N LEU A 43 8.49 1.78 -11.18
CA LEU A 43 9.58 2.32 -10.38
C LEU A 43 10.95 2.06 -11.01
N ARG A 44 11.20 0.88 -11.60
CA ARG A 44 12.46 0.61 -12.34
C ARG A 44 12.65 1.46 -13.58
N ARG A 45 11.57 1.99 -14.17
CA ARG A 45 11.62 2.97 -15.27
C ARG A 45 11.70 4.41 -14.78
N MET A 46 11.78 4.61 -13.46
CA MET A 46 11.69 5.91 -12.80
C MET A 46 10.37 6.64 -13.08
N ASP A 47 9.31 5.91 -13.37
CA ASP A 47 7.97 6.47 -13.45
C ASP A 47 7.47 6.72 -12.01
N PRO A 48 6.94 7.91 -11.71
CA PRO A 48 6.29 8.17 -10.43
C PRO A 48 5.00 7.35 -10.32
N VAL A 49 4.68 6.88 -9.11
CA VAL A 49 3.51 6.03 -8.87
C VAL A 49 2.62 6.65 -7.80
N VAL A 50 1.32 6.69 -8.09
CA VAL A 50 0.30 6.98 -7.08
C VAL A 50 -0.41 5.68 -6.76
N LEU A 51 -0.27 5.21 -5.53
CA LEU A 51 -0.84 3.94 -5.07
C LEU A 51 -2.09 4.23 -4.25
N THR A 52 -3.27 3.96 -4.81
CA THR A 52 -4.54 4.12 -4.08
C THR A 52 -4.70 2.94 -3.12
N THR A 53 -4.82 3.22 -1.82
CA THR A 53 -4.82 2.21 -0.75
C THR A 53 -6.13 2.24 0.02
N PRO A 54 -7.09 1.35 -0.28
CA PRO A 54 -8.32 1.25 0.49
C PRO A 54 -8.02 1.03 1.99
N ARG A 55 -8.93 1.46 2.88
CA ARG A 55 -8.76 1.25 4.32
C ARG A 55 -8.43 -0.22 4.64
N TRP A 56 -7.55 -0.49 5.61
CA TRP A 56 -7.17 -1.86 5.99
C TRP A 56 -6.41 -2.67 4.92
N SER A 57 -5.93 -2.04 3.85
CA SER A 57 -5.11 -2.71 2.82
C SER A 57 -3.64 -2.93 3.22
N GLU A 58 -3.22 -2.54 4.43
CA GLU A 58 -1.84 -2.65 4.95
C GLU A 58 -0.75 -2.18 3.95
N PRO A 59 -0.74 -0.89 3.56
CA PRO A 59 0.20 -0.41 2.56
C PRO A 59 1.65 -0.38 3.06
N GLN A 60 1.88 -0.22 4.37
CA GLN A 60 3.24 -0.21 4.93
C GLN A 60 3.97 -1.53 4.64
N ALA A 61 3.39 -2.66 5.04
CA ALA A 61 3.99 -3.99 4.80
C ALA A 61 4.24 -4.24 3.31
N PHE A 62 3.30 -3.83 2.45
CA PHE A 62 3.47 -3.92 1.00
C PHE A 62 4.65 -3.11 0.47
N LEU A 63 4.85 -1.88 0.96
CA LEU A 63 5.97 -1.05 0.53
C LEU A 63 7.31 -1.55 1.08
N GLU A 64 7.32 -2.14 2.28
CA GLU A 64 8.52 -2.78 2.86
C GLU A 64 8.95 -4.00 2.03
N ASP A 65 8.01 -4.88 1.67
CA ASP A 65 8.28 -6.02 0.78
C ASP A 65 8.73 -5.56 -0.61
N LEU A 66 8.05 -4.55 -1.16
CA LEU A 66 8.41 -3.96 -2.45
C LEU A 66 9.82 -3.36 -2.44
N ALA A 67 10.22 -2.69 -1.35
CA ALA A 67 11.55 -2.12 -1.19
C ALA A 67 12.64 -3.20 -1.19
N LEU A 68 12.41 -4.31 -0.48
CA LEU A 68 13.31 -5.47 -0.48
C LEU A 68 13.46 -6.07 -1.88
N ASP A 69 12.33 -6.26 -2.57
CA ASP A 69 12.27 -6.77 -3.94
C ASP A 69 13.01 -5.89 -4.96
N LEU A 70 12.94 -4.57 -4.76
CA LEU A 70 13.60 -3.57 -5.60
C LEU A 70 15.11 -3.52 -5.37
N ALA A 71 15.57 -3.86 -4.17
CA ALA A 71 16.99 -3.92 -3.82
C ALA A 71 17.72 -5.15 -4.40
N VAL A 72 17.01 -6.24 -4.67
CA VAL A 72 17.60 -7.55 -5.05
C VAL A 72 17.61 -7.81 -6.58
N GLY A 73 17.14 -6.87 -7.41
CA GLY A 73 17.06 -7.06 -8.86
C GLY A 73 17.94 -6.12 -9.69
N GLU A 74 17.97 -6.33 -11.01
CA GLU A 74 18.59 -5.41 -11.98
C GLU A 74 17.51 -4.60 -12.74
N PRO A 75 17.64 -3.26 -12.83
CA PRO A 75 18.55 -2.43 -12.04
C PRO A 75 18.15 -2.43 -10.55
N ALA A 76 19.15 -2.39 -9.67
CA ALA A 76 18.92 -2.31 -8.24
C ALA A 76 18.51 -0.88 -7.88
N LEU A 77 17.45 -0.76 -7.08
CA LEU A 77 16.86 0.53 -6.71
C LEU A 77 16.96 0.72 -5.19
N GLY A 78 17.68 1.75 -4.77
CA GLY A 78 17.75 2.15 -3.36
C GLY A 78 16.39 2.70 -2.92
N CYS A 79 15.69 1.99 -2.05
CA CYS A 79 14.36 2.38 -1.62
C CYS A 79 14.37 2.97 -0.21
N ARG A 80 13.63 4.07 -0.01
CA ARG A 80 13.36 4.65 1.31
C ARG A 80 11.87 4.62 1.57
N THR A 81 11.43 3.78 2.51
CA THR A 81 10.03 3.77 2.95
C THR A 81 9.82 4.84 4.01
N VAL A 82 8.75 5.64 3.88
CA VAL A 82 8.40 6.67 4.87
C VAL A 82 6.91 6.64 5.21
N SER A 83 6.61 6.88 6.48
CA SER A 83 5.24 7.02 6.99
C SER A 83 4.91 8.49 7.20
N PHE A 84 3.82 8.96 6.58
CA PHE A 84 3.29 10.31 6.81
C PHE A 84 2.27 10.35 7.96
N ARG A 85 1.93 9.22 8.57
CA ARG A 85 1.00 9.15 9.71
C ARG A 85 1.32 10.11 10.87
N PRO A 86 2.60 10.34 11.25
CA PRO A 86 2.92 11.31 12.29
C PRO A 86 2.50 12.76 11.98
N LEU A 87 2.24 13.08 10.72
CA LEU A 87 1.82 14.42 10.26
C LEU A 87 0.31 14.66 10.40
N LYS A 88 -0.47 13.65 10.78
CA LYS A 88 -1.91 13.79 10.97
C LYS A 88 -2.22 14.90 11.97
N GLY A 89 -2.87 15.97 11.50
CA GLY A 89 -3.25 17.13 12.32
C GLY A 89 -2.08 18.06 12.68
N ARG A 90 -0.90 17.87 12.07
CA ARG A 90 0.25 18.76 12.28
C ARG A 90 0.14 20.04 11.45
N PRO A 91 0.76 21.14 11.89
CA PRO A 91 0.88 22.36 11.10
C PRO A 91 1.58 22.11 9.77
N VAL A 92 1.19 22.87 8.74
CA VAL A 92 1.77 22.84 7.40
C VAL A 92 3.29 23.02 7.43
N THR A 93 3.82 23.88 8.30
CA THR A 93 5.26 24.13 8.45
C THR A 93 6.04 22.94 8.98
N GLU A 94 5.45 22.13 9.89
CA GLU A 94 6.06 20.87 10.35
C GLU A 94 6.10 19.85 9.20
N ALA A 95 5.02 19.76 8.42
CA ALA A 95 4.96 18.88 7.25
C ALA A 95 5.97 19.28 6.16
N TRP A 96 6.16 20.59 5.91
CA TRP A 96 7.21 21.11 5.02
C TRP A 96 8.59 20.63 5.44
N HIS A 97 8.94 20.81 6.72
CA HIS A 97 10.23 20.39 7.25
C HIS A 97 10.44 18.89 7.08
N PHE A 98 9.41 18.09 7.42
CA PHE A 98 9.46 16.64 7.25
C PHE A 98 9.68 16.22 5.80
N VAL A 99 8.92 16.78 4.84
CA VAL A 99 9.07 16.44 3.42
C VAL A 99 10.47 16.82 2.90
N MET A 100 10.99 17.99 3.27
CA MET A 100 12.35 18.38 2.90
C MET A 100 13.41 17.44 3.48
N GLN A 101 13.25 16.97 4.72
CA GLN A 101 14.18 16.01 5.34
C GLN A 101 14.17 14.69 4.57
N VAL A 102 12.99 14.20 4.23
CA VAL A 102 12.80 12.96 3.47
C VAL A 102 13.42 13.07 2.07
N LEU A 103 13.22 14.18 1.37
CA LEU A 103 13.81 14.39 0.05
C LEU A 103 15.34 14.56 0.12
N ALA A 104 15.85 15.24 1.13
CA ALA A 104 17.28 15.45 1.30
C ALA A 104 18.04 14.12 1.47
N GLN A 105 17.42 13.15 2.15
CA GLN A 105 17.95 11.81 2.30
C GLN A 105 18.13 11.07 0.97
N LEU A 106 17.37 11.38 -0.10
CA LEU A 106 17.53 10.74 -1.41
C LEU A 106 18.88 11.06 -2.07
N SER A 107 19.52 12.17 -1.68
CA SER A 107 20.82 12.58 -2.21
C SER A 107 22.02 12.07 -1.40
N GLU A 108 21.76 11.35 -0.31
CA GLU A 108 22.80 10.84 0.59
C GLU A 108 22.98 9.32 0.44
N ARG A 109 24.23 8.85 0.64
CA ARG A 109 24.56 7.41 0.56
C ARG A 109 24.29 6.70 1.88
N GLU A 110 24.66 7.36 2.97
CA GLU A 110 24.34 6.95 4.33
C GLU A 110 23.11 7.76 4.73
N TRP A 111 21.97 7.10 4.91
CA TRP A 111 20.66 7.67 5.27
C TRP A 111 20.68 8.32 6.66
N THR A 112 21.49 9.35 6.82
CA THR A 112 21.82 10.06 8.04
C THR A 112 21.05 11.38 8.11
N GLU A 113 21.14 12.05 9.26
CA GLU A 113 20.44 13.30 9.50
C GLU A 113 21.03 14.43 8.63
N VAL A 114 20.29 14.83 7.59
CA VAL A 114 20.71 15.87 6.66
C VAL A 114 20.24 17.23 7.16
N ARG A 115 21.14 18.22 7.16
CA ARG A 115 20.75 19.61 7.42
C ARG A 115 19.79 20.08 6.35
N THR A 116 18.54 20.31 6.73
CA THR A 116 17.52 20.84 5.83
C THR A 116 17.52 22.36 5.84
N PRO A 117 17.37 23.01 4.66
CA PRO A 117 17.16 24.45 4.60
C PRO A 117 15.88 24.84 5.36
N SER A 118 15.89 26.00 6.00
CA SER A 118 14.64 26.63 6.43
C SER A 118 13.95 27.29 5.23
N VAL A 119 12.63 27.20 5.20
CA VAL A 119 11.80 27.86 4.17
C VAL A 119 10.78 28.76 4.86
N ALA A 120 10.58 29.96 4.32
CA ALA A 120 9.67 30.96 4.87
C ALA A 120 8.26 30.89 4.24
N ASP A 121 8.15 30.33 3.04
CA ASP A 121 6.91 30.27 2.28
C ASP A 121 6.83 29.03 1.36
N ARG A 122 5.65 28.84 0.73
CA ARG A 122 5.39 27.74 -0.23
C ARG A 122 6.32 27.79 -1.44
N ARG A 123 6.68 28.97 -1.92
CA ARG A 123 7.56 29.11 -3.10
C ARG A 123 8.97 28.62 -2.77
N GLY A 124 9.47 28.97 -1.59
CA GLY A 124 10.73 28.51 -1.03
C GLY A 124 10.73 26.99 -0.88
N LEU A 125 9.66 26.41 -0.33
CA LEU A 125 9.49 24.95 -0.26
C LEU A 125 9.60 24.30 -1.64
N ARG A 126 8.81 24.74 -2.62
CA ARG A 126 8.83 24.16 -3.97
C ARG A 126 10.20 24.24 -4.61
N THR A 127 10.90 25.35 -4.41
CA THR A 127 12.27 25.54 -4.90
C THR A 127 13.24 24.57 -4.22
N VAL A 128 13.20 24.47 -2.90
CA VAL A 128 14.07 23.55 -2.15
C VAL A 128 13.79 22.09 -2.50
N CYS A 129 12.53 21.66 -2.56
CA CYS A 129 12.17 20.30 -2.95
C CYS A 129 12.69 19.95 -4.34
N ARG A 130 12.51 20.84 -5.32
CA ARG A 130 13.07 20.70 -6.67
C ARG A 130 14.60 20.57 -6.63
N ASP A 131 15.28 21.46 -5.90
CA ASP A 131 16.74 21.45 -5.83
C ASP A 131 17.27 20.16 -5.17
N LEU A 132 16.56 19.62 -4.17
CA LEU A 132 16.90 18.33 -3.56
C LEU A 132 16.73 17.16 -4.54
N LEU A 133 15.67 17.16 -5.36
CA LEU A 133 15.48 16.17 -6.43
C LEU A 133 16.58 16.27 -7.50
N LEU A 134 16.95 17.49 -7.91
CA LEU A 134 18.06 17.72 -8.84
C LEU A 134 19.41 17.27 -8.27
N ARG A 135 19.65 17.42 -6.96
CA ARG A 135 20.84 16.87 -6.30
C ARG A 135 20.86 15.35 -6.30
N ALA A 136 19.70 14.71 -6.10
CA ALA A 136 19.59 13.25 -6.20
C ALA A 136 19.84 12.73 -7.63
N GLN A 137 19.67 13.58 -8.65
CA GLN A 137 19.97 13.26 -10.05
C GLN A 137 21.46 13.35 -10.42
N ASP A 138 22.26 14.16 -9.69
CA ASP A 138 23.61 14.55 -10.15
C ASP A 138 24.57 13.35 -10.30
N HIS A 139 24.98 13.10 -11.54
CA HIS A 139 25.88 12.02 -11.96
C HIS A 139 27.36 12.31 -11.73
N ARG A 140 27.74 13.56 -11.41
CA ARG A 140 29.15 13.98 -11.37
C ARG A 140 29.90 13.53 -10.12
N ARG A 141 29.21 12.92 -9.15
CA ARG A 141 29.87 12.23 -8.03
C ARG A 141 30.48 10.95 -8.58
N GLU A 142 31.82 10.85 -8.56
CA GLU A 142 32.62 9.73 -9.09
C GLU A 142 32.18 8.34 -8.57
N ASP A 143 31.41 8.30 -7.48
CA ASP A 143 30.69 7.15 -6.93
C ASP A 143 29.18 7.20 -7.26
N ALA A 144 28.82 7.20 -8.55
CA ALA A 144 27.46 7.46 -9.01
C ALA A 144 26.41 6.69 -8.17
N HIS A 145 25.58 7.43 -7.43
CA HIS A 145 24.55 6.87 -6.56
C HIS A 145 23.64 5.93 -7.36
N PRO A 146 23.24 4.77 -6.79
CA PRO A 146 22.26 3.91 -7.43
C PRO A 146 20.98 4.71 -7.67
N GLN A 147 20.16 4.26 -8.61
CA GLN A 147 18.81 4.82 -8.72
C GLN A 147 18.13 4.76 -7.35
N VAL A 148 17.29 5.73 -7.02
CA VAL A 148 16.59 5.81 -5.74
C VAL A 148 15.09 6.00 -5.90
N ALA A 149 14.32 5.41 -4.99
CA ALA A 149 12.88 5.60 -4.89
C ALA A 149 12.47 5.96 -3.46
N LEU A 150 11.68 7.03 -3.32
CA LEU A 150 10.94 7.31 -2.10
C LEU A 150 9.60 6.58 -2.12
N LEU A 151 9.34 5.72 -1.13
CA LEU A 151 8.09 4.98 -0.98
C LEU A 151 7.31 5.52 0.23
N GLY A 152 6.48 6.52 0.01
CA GLY A 152 5.67 7.14 1.07
C GLY A 152 4.30 6.48 1.23
N HIS A 153 3.86 6.25 2.46
CA HIS A 153 2.50 5.81 2.76
C HIS A 153 1.78 6.70 3.77
N GLY A 154 0.45 6.65 3.74
CA GLY A 154 -0.42 7.51 4.54
C GLY A 154 -0.45 8.93 4.01
N ALA A 155 -0.39 9.11 2.70
CA ALA A 155 -0.34 10.42 2.05
C ALA A 155 -1.57 11.30 2.39
N GLU A 156 -2.70 10.70 2.79
CA GLU A 156 -3.87 11.39 3.33
C GLU A 156 -3.62 12.15 4.64
N HIS A 157 -2.48 11.92 5.30
CA HIS A 157 -2.08 12.63 6.51
C HIS A 157 -1.23 13.86 6.23
N LEU A 158 -0.83 14.08 4.97
CA LEU A 158 -0.23 15.34 4.55
C LEU A 158 -1.32 16.40 4.39
N PRO A 159 -1.07 17.66 4.81
CA PRO A 159 -1.93 18.77 4.41
C PRO A 159 -1.97 18.89 2.89
N VAL A 160 -3.14 19.20 2.33
CA VAL A 160 -3.37 19.18 0.87
C VAL A 160 -2.38 20.10 0.14
N GLU A 161 -2.07 21.25 0.73
CA GLU A 161 -1.15 22.24 0.18
C GLU A 161 0.28 21.69 0.03
N VAL A 162 0.69 20.79 0.93
CA VAL A 162 2.01 20.15 0.90
C VAL A 162 2.08 19.12 -0.23
N VAL A 163 0.99 18.38 -0.45
CA VAL A 163 0.91 17.42 -1.56
C VAL A 163 0.95 18.16 -2.90
N GLU A 164 0.18 19.24 -3.04
CA GLU A 164 0.23 20.13 -4.22
C GLU A 164 1.63 20.69 -4.47
N ASP A 165 2.30 21.18 -3.41
CA ASP A 165 3.65 21.74 -3.53
C ASP A 165 4.67 20.68 -3.93
N LEU A 166 4.55 19.45 -3.42
CA LEU A 166 5.38 18.32 -3.81
C LEU A 166 5.13 17.91 -5.28
N GLY A 167 3.87 17.88 -5.71
CA GLY A 167 3.48 17.60 -7.09
C GLY A 167 4.03 18.63 -8.07
N GLU A 168 3.94 19.93 -7.74
CA GLU A 168 4.51 21.00 -8.56
C GLU A 168 6.04 20.95 -8.61
N ALA A 169 6.70 20.68 -7.48
CA ALA A 169 8.15 20.51 -7.43
C ALA A 169 8.61 19.32 -8.29
N TRP A 170 7.87 18.21 -8.23
CA TRP A 170 8.12 17.02 -9.05
C TRP A 170 7.91 17.30 -10.54
N ALA A 171 6.82 17.95 -10.93
CA ALA A 171 6.54 18.29 -12.33
C ALA A 171 7.67 19.14 -12.93
N ARG A 172 8.16 20.13 -12.19
CA ARG A 172 9.31 20.95 -12.62
C ARG A 172 10.59 20.13 -12.76
N PHE A 173 10.85 19.23 -11.80
CA PHE A 173 11.99 18.31 -11.88
C PHE A 173 11.91 17.41 -13.12
N ALA A 174 10.74 16.82 -13.39
CA ALA A 174 10.52 15.95 -14.55
C ALA A 174 10.63 16.69 -15.89
N GLN A 175 10.22 17.97 -15.94
CA GLN A 175 10.40 18.82 -17.13
C GLN A 175 11.88 19.14 -17.40
N GLU A 176 12.67 19.36 -16.35
CA GLU A 176 14.10 19.64 -16.48
C GLU A 176 14.93 18.39 -16.80
N ILE A 177 14.50 17.24 -16.29
CA ILE A 177 15.14 15.93 -16.49
C ILE A 177 14.14 14.98 -17.17
N PRO A 178 13.88 15.16 -18.47
CA PRO A 178 12.87 14.37 -19.18
C PRO A 178 13.30 12.91 -19.39
N HIS A 179 14.60 12.64 -19.40
CA HIS A 179 15.20 11.34 -19.69
C HIS A 179 16.25 10.97 -18.63
N ASP A 180 16.52 9.67 -18.50
CA ASP A 180 17.55 9.12 -17.61
C ASP A 180 17.45 9.59 -16.15
N ARG A 181 16.21 9.77 -15.68
CA ARG A 181 15.94 10.06 -14.27
C ARG A 181 16.58 8.99 -13.38
N ARG A 182 17.01 9.40 -12.19
CA ARG A 182 17.59 8.52 -11.16
C ARG A 182 16.85 8.55 -9.84
N ALA A 183 15.94 9.49 -9.69
CA ALA A 183 15.03 9.56 -8.56
C ALA A 183 13.61 9.34 -9.05
N THR A 184 12.85 8.54 -8.31
CA THR A 184 11.39 8.43 -8.45
C THR A 184 10.72 8.45 -7.09
N LEU A 185 9.40 8.61 -7.10
CA LEU A 185 8.60 8.58 -5.89
C LEU A 185 7.30 7.80 -6.08
N LEU A 186 6.91 7.11 -5.02
CA LEU A 186 5.63 6.46 -4.85
C LEU A 186 4.92 7.10 -3.67
N LEU A 187 3.71 7.59 -3.88
CA LEU A 187 2.82 8.08 -2.81
C LEU A 187 1.63 7.14 -2.69
N ALA A 188 1.50 6.52 -1.53
CA ALA A 188 0.41 5.62 -1.19
C ALA A 188 -0.57 6.30 -0.23
N GLY A 189 -1.85 6.31 -0.56
CA GLY A 189 -2.88 6.92 0.28
C GLY A 189 -4.29 6.50 -0.04
N SER A 190 -5.18 6.69 0.93
CA SER A 190 -6.60 6.29 0.84
C SER A 190 -7.50 7.30 0.13
N VAL A 191 -7.00 8.49 -0.18
CA VAL A 191 -7.76 9.55 -0.84
C VAL A 191 -7.43 9.55 -2.32
N ASP A 192 -8.45 9.40 -3.15
CA ASP A 192 -8.39 9.77 -4.57
C ASP A 192 -8.49 11.30 -4.65
N ALA A 193 -7.33 11.96 -4.61
CA ALA A 193 -7.20 13.42 -4.69
C ALA A 193 -6.41 13.81 -5.94
N PRO A 194 -6.91 14.77 -6.75
CA PRO A 194 -6.10 15.37 -7.82
C PRO A 194 -4.77 15.92 -7.33
N ALA A 195 -4.69 16.35 -6.06
CA ALA A 195 -3.45 16.80 -5.44
C ALA A 195 -2.36 15.71 -5.39
N LEU A 196 -2.75 14.43 -5.32
CA LEU A 196 -1.82 13.29 -5.38
C LEU A 196 -1.41 12.94 -6.81
N ALA A 197 -2.06 13.51 -7.84
CA ALA A 197 -1.69 13.28 -9.23
C ALA A 197 -0.33 13.93 -9.51
N LEU A 198 0.69 13.09 -9.63
CA LEU A 198 2.02 13.50 -10.05
C LEU A 198 2.04 13.65 -11.56
N ASP A 199 2.73 14.66 -12.08
CA ASP A 199 2.93 14.78 -13.53
C ASP A 199 3.69 13.54 -14.05
N GLY A 200 3.13 12.91 -15.09
CA GLY A 200 3.57 11.59 -15.58
C GLY A 200 3.33 10.42 -14.61
N GLY A 201 2.57 10.62 -13.53
CA GLY A 201 2.24 9.64 -12.51
C GLY A 201 1.35 8.51 -13.02
N VAL A 202 1.73 7.28 -12.71
CA VAL A 202 0.88 6.12 -12.96
C VAL A 202 0.07 5.80 -11.72
N GLU A 203 -1.25 5.82 -11.87
CA GLU A 203 -2.15 5.39 -10.81
C GLU A 203 -2.27 3.86 -10.78
N VAL A 204 -2.17 3.31 -9.57
CA VAL A 204 -2.33 1.88 -9.31
C VAL A 204 -3.20 1.71 -8.08
N GLY A 205 -4.29 0.94 -8.18
CA GLY A 205 -5.07 0.54 -7.01
C GLY A 205 -4.45 -0.68 -6.32
N LEU A 206 -4.12 -0.56 -5.04
CA LEU A 206 -3.62 -1.67 -4.24
C LEU A 206 -4.72 -2.71 -4.04
N GLN A 207 -4.47 -3.91 -4.56
CA GLN A 207 -5.42 -5.02 -4.49
C GLN A 207 -5.37 -5.75 -3.15
N ASP A 208 -6.52 -6.27 -2.73
CA ASP A 208 -6.61 -7.27 -1.68
C ASP A 208 -5.99 -8.59 -2.11
N PHE A 209 -5.80 -9.48 -1.14
CA PHE A 209 -5.36 -10.84 -1.40
C PHE A 209 -6.41 -11.61 -2.21
N GLY A 210 -5.95 -12.47 -3.12
CA GLY A 210 -6.81 -13.53 -3.67
C GLY A 210 -7.19 -14.55 -2.58
N GLU A 211 -8.22 -15.37 -2.81
CA GLU A 211 -8.65 -16.39 -1.83
C GLU A 211 -7.50 -17.33 -1.41
N ALA A 212 -6.72 -17.83 -2.38
CA ALA A 212 -5.54 -18.66 -2.13
C ALA A 212 -4.44 -17.90 -1.35
N GLU A 213 -4.18 -16.64 -1.69
CA GLU A 213 -3.18 -15.81 -1.00
C GLU A 213 -3.59 -15.50 0.45
N ALA A 214 -4.88 -15.24 0.68
CA ALA A 214 -5.44 -15.06 2.01
C ALA A 214 -5.36 -16.36 2.83
N ALA A 215 -5.71 -17.51 2.23
CA ALA A 215 -5.62 -18.80 2.89
C ALA A 215 -4.17 -19.16 3.25
N ALA A 216 -3.21 -18.95 2.35
CA ALA A 216 -1.79 -19.17 2.61
C ALA A 216 -1.27 -18.27 3.75
N THR A 217 -1.69 -17.00 3.75
CA THR A 217 -1.35 -16.05 4.83
C THR A 217 -1.94 -16.52 6.17
N LEU A 218 -3.18 -17.00 6.19
CA LEU A 218 -3.80 -17.58 7.38
C LEU A 218 -3.03 -18.81 7.89
N VAL A 219 -2.58 -19.70 7.01
CA VAL A 219 -1.76 -20.86 7.41
C VAL A 219 -0.42 -20.42 8.02
N GLY A 220 0.26 -19.45 7.41
CA GLY A 220 1.51 -18.90 7.93
C GLY A 220 1.37 -18.28 9.33
N GLN A 221 0.18 -17.79 9.67
CA GLN A 221 -0.10 -17.19 10.97
C GLN A 221 -0.70 -18.18 11.97
N ALA A 222 -1.80 -18.84 11.65
CA ALA A 222 -2.53 -19.72 12.58
C ALA A 222 -1.95 -21.13 12.66
N GLY A 223 -1.13 -21.55 11.71
CA GLY A 223 -0.73 -22.93 11.51
C GLY A 223 -1.67 -23.69 10.56
N PRO A 224 -1.44 -25.00 10.35
CA PRO A 224 -2.29 -25.81 9.47
C PRO A 224 -3.71 -25.95 10.04
N ALA A 225 -4.71 -25.84 9.16
CA ALA A 225 -6.13 -26.00 9.49
C ALA A 225 -6.86 -26.77 8.37
N GLY A 226 -8.11 -27.16 8.60
CA GLY A 226 -8.91 -27.83 7.59
C GLY A 226 -9.11 -26.96 6.35
N ARG A 227 -8.97 -27.52 5.16
CA ARG A 227 -9.12 -26.79 3.89
C ARG A 227 -10.40 -25.96 3.81
N ARG A 228 -11.54 -26.54 4.21
CA ARG A 228 -12.85 -25.85 4.22
C ARG A 228 -12.89 -24.67 5.20
N GLU A 229 -12.20 -24.78 6.32
CA GLU A 229 -12.14 -23.71 7.33
C GLU A 229 -11.29 -22.56 6.81
N LEU A 230 -10.15 -22.86 6.17
CA LEU A 230 -9.28 -21.87 5.52
C LEU A 230 -9.98 -21.15 4.36
N GLU A 231 -10.66 -21.89 3.48
CA GLU A 231 -11.44 -21.30 2.38
C GLU A 231 -12.58 -20.42 2.91
N GLY A 232 -13.30 -20.89 3.95
CA GLY A 232 -14.35 -20.11 4.60
C GLY A 232 -13.83 -18.83 5.24
N ALA A 233 -12.71 -18.91 5.97
CA ALA A 233 -12.02 -17.77 6.58
C ALA A 233 -11.50 -16.78 5.54
N ALA A 234 -10.84 -17.27 4.48
CA ALA A 234 -10.33 -16.46 3.39
C ALA A 234 -11.47 -15.70 2.69
N ARG A 235 -12.59 -16.38 2.38
CA ARG A 235 -13.78 -15.74 1.81
C ARG A 235 -14.40 -14.72 2.75
N PHE A 236 -14.53 -15.04 4.03
CA PHE A 236 -15.13 -14.15 5.03
C PHE A 236 -14.38 -12.82 5.13
N THR A 237 -13.04 -12.86 5.10
CA THR A 237 -12.21 -11.65 5.12
C THR A 237 -12.21 -10.88 3.79
N GLY A 238 -12.70 -11.47 2.71
CA GLY A 238 -12.64 -10.91 1.36
C GLY A 238 -11.21 -10.67 0.86
N GLY A 239 -10.20 -11.29 1.50
CA GLY A 239 -8.79 -11.05 1.23
C GLY A 239 -8.23 -9.73 1.77
N ILE A 240 -8.99 -8.96 2.56
CA ILE A 240 -8.53 -7.71 3.14
C ILE A 240 -7.35 -8.00 4.10
N PRO A 241 -6.13 -7.48 3.83
CA PRO A 241 -4.92 -7.89 4.56
C PRO A 241 -5.00 -7.73 6.08
N ALA A 242 -5.56 -6.63 6.59
CA ALA A 242 -5.69 -6.46 8.03
C ALA A 242 -6.68 -7.46 8.65
N LEU A 243 -7.77 -7.82 7.95
CA LEU A 243 -8.72 -8.83 8.44
C LEU A 243 -8.12 -10.23 8.43
N VAL A 244 -7.40 -10.57 7.35
CA VAL A 244 -6.65 -11.84 7.26
C VAL A 244 -5.66 -11.95 8.41
N THR A 245 -4.93 -10.87 8.69
CA THR A 245 -3.93 -10.85 9.78
C THR A 245 -4.58 -10.92 11.16
N ALA A 246 -5.62 -10.12 11.41
CA ALA A 246 -6.35 -10.15 12.68
C ALA A 246 -6.96 -11.54 12.94
N LEU A 247 -7.55 -12.15 11.91
CA LEU A 247 -8.13 -13.49 12.01
C LEU A 247 -7.06 -14.55 12.27
N GLY A 248 -5.92 -14.49 11.58
CA GLY A 248 -4.80 -15.40 11.79
C GLY A 248 -4.26 -15.33 13.23
N HIS A 249 -4.15 -14.13 13.80
CA HIS A 249 -3.81 -13.94 15.21
C HIS A 249 -4.87 -14.49 16.17
N GLY A 250 -6.15 -14.21 15.90
CA GLY A 250 -7.25 -14.74 16.70
C GLY A 250 -7.31 -16.27 16.69
N ALA A 251 -7.13 -16.89 15.51
CA ALA A 251 -7.08 -18.35 15.35
C ALA A 251 -5.88 -18.96 16.10
N ARG A 252 -4.69 -18.35 16.00
CA ARG A 252 -3.51 -18.77 16.77
C ARG A 252 -3.78 -18.73 18.27
N GLY A 253 -4.39 -17.66 18.78
CA GLY A 253 -4.73 -17.52 20.19
C GLY A 253 -5.73 -18.56 20.69
N ASN A 254 -6.67 -18.96 19.83
CA ASN A 254 -7.69 -19.99 20.12
C ASN A 254 -7.21 -21.43 19.86
N GLY A 255 -6.00 -21.61 19.30
CA GLY A 255 -5.44 -22.92 18.93
C GLY A 255 -6.14 -23.61 17.75
N SER A 256 -7.10 -22.96 17.10
CA SER A 256 -7.86 -23.51 15.97
C SER A 256 -8.53 -22.42 15.15
N MET A 257 -8.82 -22.71 13.87
CA MET A 257 -9.54 -21.77 13.01
C MET A 257 -11.01 -21.68 13.45
N PRO A 258 -11.55 -20.47 13.72
CA PRO A 258 -12.95 -20.31 14.09
C PRO A 258 -13.87 -20.76 12.97
N SER A 259 -15.00 -21.39 13.34
CA SER A 259 -16.04 -21.80 12.39
C SER A 259 -17.30 -20.94 12.54
N GLY A 260 -17.86 -20.52 11.41
CA GLY A 260 -19.05 -19.66 11.35
C GLY A 260 -18.77 -18.17 11.50
N GLU A 261 -19.62 -17.34 10.90
CA GLU A 261 -19.42 -15.89 10.78
C GLU A 261 -19.28 -15.19 12.13
N ALA A 262 -20.12 -15.52 13.11
CA ALA A 262 -20.06 -14.89 14.43
C ALA A 262 -18.74 -15.21 15.17
N ALA A 263 -18.17 -16.40 14.99
CA ALA A 263 -16.89 -16.76 15.60
C ALA A 263 -15.73 -16.08 14.87
N LEU A 264 -15.79 -16.01 13.53
CA LEU A 264 -14.82 -15.29 12.71
C LEU A 264 -14.81 -13.79 13.04
N LEU A 265 -15.98 -13.17 13.19
CA LEU A 265 -16.12 -11.76 13.55
C LEU A 265 -15.56 -11.46 14.96
N ARG A 266 -15.76 -12.37 15.93
CA ARG A 266 -15.12 -12.24 17.25
C ARG A 266 -13.61 -12.38 17.18
N ALA A 267 -13.12 -13.28 16.32
CA ALA A 267 -11.68 -13.56 16.22
C ALA A 267 -10.87 -12.41 15.60
N ILE A 268 -11.45 -11.58 14.74
CA ILE A 268 -10.78 -10.37 14.23
C ILE A 268 -10.70 -9.24 15.28
N GLY A 269 -11.37 -9.38 16.44
CA GLY A 269 -11.19 -8.53 17.61
C GLY A 269 -11.54 -7.05 17.37
N PRO A 270 -10.71 -6.09 17.82
CA PRO A 270 -10.98 -4.65 17.71
C PRO A 270 -11.24 -4.16 16.28
N LEU A 271 -10.73 -4.88 15.27
CA LEU A 271 -10.96 -4.53 13.88
C LEU A 271 -12.44 -4.71 13.47
N ALA A 272 -13.19 -5.60 14.13
CA ALA A 272 -14.64 -5.68 13.96
C ALA A 272 -15.34 -4.38 14.41
N ASP A 273 -14.90 -3.81 15.54
CA ASP A 273 -15.47 -2.56 16.07
C ASP A 273 -15.12 -1.38 15.15
N GLU A 274 -13.91 -1.36 14.58
CA GLU A 274 -13.56 -0.36 13.56
C GLU A 274 -14.41 -0.44 12.30
N ILE A 275 -14.71 -1.65 11.82
CA ILE A 275 -15.62 -1.86 10.68
C ILE A 275 -17.01 -1.38 11.03
N ARG A 276 -17.56 -1.78 12.19
CA ARG A 276 -18.87 -1.32 12.65
C ARG A 276 -18.93 0.21 12.72
N TYR A 277 -17.90 0.85 13.29
CA TYR A 277 -17.84 2.30 13.35
C TYR A 277 -17.82 2.96 11.95
N ALA A 278 -17.08 2.38 10.99
CA ALA A 278 -17.08 2.87 9.61
C ALA A 278 -18.46 2.72 8.94
N VAL A 279 -19.13 1.59 9.19
CA VAL A 279 -20.49 1.32 8.75
C VAL A 279 -21.47 2.31 9.38
N ASP A 280 -21.40 2.54 10.70
CA ASP A 280 -22.28 3.47 11.42
C ASP A 280 -22.15 4.90 10.88
N ILE A 281 -20.92 5.37 10.62
CA ILE A 281 -20.69 6.68 9.99
C ILE A 281 -21.36 6.75 8.61
N ALA A 282 -21.20 5.72 7.79
CA ALA A 282 -21.80 5.69 6.46
C ALA A 282 -23.33 5.67 6.54
N SER A 283 -23.88 4.80 7.39
CA SER A 283 -25.32 4.65 7.64
C SER A 283 -25.97 5.87 8.27
N GLY A 284 -25.19 6.80 8.83
CA GLY A 284 -25.68 8.11 9.27
C GLY A 284 -26.28 8.97 8.15
N LYS A 285 -26.07 8.61 6.88
CA LYS A 285 -26.71 9.22 5.70
C LYS A 285 -27.66 8.21 5.05
N SER A 286 -28.95 8.56 4.92
CA SER A 286 -29.99 7.64 4.44
C SER A 286 -29.66 6.99 3.09
N GLU A 287 -29.18 7.78 2.13
CA GLU A 287 -28.85 7.28 0.78
C GLU A 287 -27.70 6.27 0.80
N LEU A 288 -26.71 6.45 1.69
CA LEU A 288 -25.61 5.50 1.85
C LEU A 288 -26.06 4.25 2.60
N ALA A 289 -26.97 4.38 3.57
CA ALA A 289 -27.55 3.26 4.30
C ALA A 289 -28.35 2.34 3.34
N ASP A 290 -29.23 2.92 2.52
CA ASP A 290 -30.01 2.18 1.52
C ASP A 290 -29.10 1.50 0.49
N ARG A 291 -28.01 2.19 0.11
CA ARG A 291 -26.98 1.64 -0.78
C ARG A 291 -26.27 0.43 -0.15
N LEU A 292 -25.87 0.52 1.13
CA LEU A 292 -25.22 -0.58 1.86
C LEU A 292 -26.15 -1.78 2.06
N ASP A 293 -27.43 -1.57 2.39
CA ASP A 293 -28.40 -2.68 2.52
C ASP A 293 -28.63 -3.40 1.19
N SER A 294 -28.67 -2.65 0.09
CA SER A 294 -28.74 -3.24 -1.25
C SER A 294 -27.53 -4.13 -1.56
N LEU A 295 -26.31 -3.67 -1.21
CA LEU A 295 -25.05 -4.39 -1.42
C LEU A 295 -24.88 -5.58 -0.47
N ARG A 296 -25.53 -5.57 0.71
CA ARG A 296 -25.50 -6.66 1.69
C ARG A 296 -26.01 -7.99 1.14
N ARG A 297 -26.88 -7.95 0.11
CA ARG A 297 -27.41 -9.14 -0.57
C ARG A 297 -26.35 -9.94 -1.34
N GLY A 298 -25.19 -9.36 -1.59
CA GLY A 298 -24.05 -10.01 -2.24
C GLY A 298 -24.00 -9.86 -3.76
N ASP A 299 -25.06 -9.35 -4.38
CA ASP A 299 -25.11 -9.12 -5.83
C ASP A 299 -24.36 -7.84 -6.22
N PRO A 300 -23.47 -7.87 -7.23
CA PRO A 300 -22.80 -6.68 -7.73
C PRO A 300 -23.79 -5.69 -8.36
N LEU A 301 -23.79 -4.45 -7.87
CA LEU A 301 -24.64 -3.37 -8.35
C LEU A 301 -23.89 -2.47 -9.34
N ILE A 302 -24.60 -1.84 -10.26
CA ILE A 302 -24.03 -0.80 -11.14
C ILE A 302 -23.48 0.33 -10.29
N GLU A 303 -22.27 0.81 -10.60
CA GLU A 303 -21.63 1.89 -9.86
C GLU A 303 -22.45 3.20 -9.96
N VAL A 304 -22.63 3.85 -8.81
CA VAL A 304 -23.22 5.18 -8.65
C VAL A 304 -22.17 6.05 -7.94
N PRO A 305 -21.35 6.82 -8.68
CA PRO A 305 -20.16 7.48 -8.15
C PRO A 305 -20.39 8.33 -6.89
N GLU A 306 -21.51 9.04 -6.83
CA GLU A 306 -21.86 9.94 -5.72
C GLU A 306 -22.08 9.19 -4.40
N LEU A 307 -22.60 7.96 -4.48
CA LEU A 307 -22.86 7.11 -3.32
C LEU A 307 -21.68 6.17 -3.05
N ASP A 308 -21.05 5.64 -4.09
CA ASP A 308 -20.06 4.58 -3.96
C ASP A 308 -18.65 5.10 -3.65
N ARG A 309 -18.30 6.32 -4.11
CA ARG A 309 -17.01 6.93 -3.77
C ARG A 309 -16.79 7.08 -2.25
N PRO A 310 -17.70 7.67 -1.45
CA PRO A 310 -17.49 7.76 -0.01
C PRO A 310 -17.41 6.38 0.66
N LEU A 311 -18.17 5.39 0.19
CA LEU A 311 -18.12 4.03 0.73
C LEU A 311 -16.81 3.30 0.37
N ALA A 312 -16.29 3.51 -0.85
CA ALA A 312 -14.99 3.00 -1.28
C ALA A 312 -13.84 3.64 -0.47
N LEU A 313 -13.89 4.96 -0.23
CA LEU A 313 -12.94 5.67 0.62
C LEU A 313 -12.97 5.17 2.07
N ALA A 314 -14.16 4.83 2.59
CA ALA A 314 -14.31 4.17 3.88
C ALA A 314 -13.75 2.73 3.91
N GLY A 315 -13.36 2.18 2.75
CA GLY A 315 -12.85 0.82 2.58
C GLY A 315 -13.93 -0.26 2.57
N LEU A 316 -15.20 0.14 2.44
CA LEU A 316 -16.35 -0.77 2.55
C LEU A 316 -16.66 -1.50 1.24
N LEU A 317 -16.37 -0.85 0.10
CA LEU A 317 -16.65 -1.37 -1.23
C LEU A 317 -15.39 -1.75 -1.99
N LYS A 318 -15.58 -2.59 -3.01
CA LYS A 318 -14.63 -2.76 -4.11
C LYS A 318 -15.34 -2.66 -5.45
N ARG A 319 -14.63 -2.09 -6.43
CA ARG A 319 -15.04 -2.05 -7.83
C ARG A 319 -14.70 -3.38 -8.51
N VAL A 320 -15.62 -3.86 -9.34
CA VAL A 320 -15.43 -5.03 -10.21
C VAL A 320 -15.98 -4.72 -11.59
N ARG A 321 -15.40 -5.33 -12.62
CA ARG A 321 -15.89 -5.20 -13.99
C ARG A 321 -16.54 -6.49 -14.42
N LEU A 322 -17.84 -6.45 -14.73
CA LEU A 322 -18.61 -7.61 -15.17
C LEU A 322 -19.31 -7.29 -16.48
N LEU A 323 -19.10 -8.14 -17.49
CA LEU A 323 -19.69 -7.97 -18.83
C LEU A 323 -19.43 -6.60 -19.46
N GLY A 324 -18.29 -5.97 -19.14
CA GLY A 324 -17.89 -4.67 -19.65
C GLY A 324 -18.38 -3.48 -18.81
N GLU A 325 -19.31 -3.68 -17.88
CA GLU A 325 -19.87 -2.65 -16.99
C GLU A 325 -19.09 -2.58 -15.67
N ASP A 326 -18.90 -1.34 -15.17
CA ASP A 326 -18.33 -1.09 -13.85
C ASP A 326 -19.40 -1.26 -12.78
N ARG A 327 -19.09 -2.13 -11.82
CA ARG A 327 -19.98 -2.53 -10.72
C ARG A 327 -19.25 -2.45 -9.40
N VAL A 328 -20.02 -2.45 -8.32
CA VAL A 328 -19.52 -2.45 -6.95
C VAL A 328 -20.13 -3.59 -6.14
N LEU A 329 -19.38 -4.08 -5.16
CA LEU A 329 -19.86 -4.98 -4.12
C LEU A 329 -19.26 -4.61 -2.77
N LEU A 330 -19.84 -5.11 -1.68
CA LEU A 330 -19.16 -5.12 -0.39
C LEU A 330 -17.81 -5.83 -0.54
N ARG A 331 -16.77 -5.21 0.02
CA ARG A 331 -15.40 -5.70 -0.17
C ARG A 331 -15.18 -7.09 0.45
N ALA A 332 -15.83 -7.33 1.59
CA ALA A 332 -15.77 -8.58 2.34
C ALA A 332 -17.10 -8.93 3.03
N PRO A 333 -17.45 -10.22 3.15
CA PRO A 333 -18.56 -10.69 3.99
C PRO A 333 -18.48 -10.25 5.46
N ALA A 334 -17.28 -10.07 6.01
CA ALA A 334 -17.10 -9.49 7.35
C ALA A 334 -17.78 -8.12 7.52
N ILE A 335 -17.87 -7.33 6.44
CA ILE A 335 -18.54 -6.02 6.42
C ILE A 335 -20.06 -6.21 6.40
N ALA A 336 -20.55 -7.19 5.65
CA ALA A 336 -21.97 -7.58 5.68
C ALA A 336 -22.39 -8.02 7.09
N ALA A 337 -21.59 -8.86 7.74
CA ALA A 337 -21.83 -9.30 9.11
C ALA A 337 -21.80 -8.14 10.14
N ALA A 338 -21.09 -7.06 9.86
CA ALA A 338 -21.07 -5.87 10.70
C ALA A 338 -22.32 -4.97 10.55
N LEU A 339 -23.09 -5.14 9.46
CA LEU A 339 -24.37 -4.44 9.24
C LEU A 339 -25.54 -5.04 10.05
N GLY A 340 -25.41 -6.27 10.56
CA GLY A 340 -26.49 -7.06 11.16
C GLY A 340 -27.30 -7.83 10.12
#